data_AF-A0A2V7F0F8-F1
#
_entry.id   AF-A0A2V7F0F8-F1
#
_cell.length_a   1.000
_cell.length_b   1.000
_cell.length_c   1.000
_cell.angle_alpha   90.00
_cell.angle_beta   90.00
_cell.angle_gamma   90.00
#
_symmetry.space_group_name_H-M   'P 1'
#
loop_
_entity.id
_entity.type
_entity.pdbx_description
1 polymer ?
#
loop_
_entity_poly.entity_id
_entity_poly.type
_entity_poly.pdbx_seq_one_letter_code
_entity_poly.pdbx_strand_id
1 'polypeptide(L)'
;MPHYLSDEELRRTAPAEVASFKSPVPTQIVSNGEFNPLPQTREQQRVEARIKELADDFGRRHGMNRRQFLASSAGMAAAFLAMNEVFGPIFDVSRAEAADPGVAAQRAGMLSGQFIFDVQTHFVRDDFKQDGLLGLAQYAKQHWNPNLWGEKTLARFKLENYLKEVFVDSDTKVALLSGAPFDDQTWDLLSNDQIAMARAAINKIADSRRLLGHAVFTPKRQGWMNEVDRAISTLKPDSWKGYTIGDPLFPSKMGSYWWLDDEKLMYSFYEKIVKSGITTVCIHKGLLPVDYEKSWPGVWEYATVRDLGKAAKDWPQINFVIYHGALRAFLETPDASLAEFEQTGRIKWATDLAEIPAKYGVTNVYGEIGTAFANSAVANPRFAAAFIGTLVRGLGADHVVWGSDSVWYGSPQWQIEALRRLEIPEDMQKTHGFAPLGPADGIVKTAIFGGNSARLYKLDVRSAQGEITRDKIAAIKAEYVAMGGMRSNTRYGYVHRATA
;
A
#
# COMPACT_ATOMS: atom_id res chain seq x y z
N MET A 1 27.66 6.29 0.19
CA MET A 1 26.74 5.67 1.17
C MET A 1 26.01 4.55 0.46
N PRO A 2 25.76 3.39 1.07
CA PRO A 2 25.00 2.34 0.39
C PRO A 2 23.57 2.84 0.22
N HIS A 3 23.18 3.04 -1.02
CA HIS A 3 21.82 3.39 -1.42
C HIS A 3 21.23 2.16 -2.14
N TYR A 4 19.93 1.95 -1.93
CA TYR A 4 19.11 0.89 -2.53
C TYR A 4 19.29 0.84 -4.06
N LEU A 5 19.34 2.03 -4.63
CA LEU A 5 19.74 2.32 -6.00
C LEU A 5 21.25 2.52 -6.02
N SER A 6 21.95 1.88 -6.95
CA SER A 6 23.32 2.28 -7.29
C SER A 6 23.38 3.79 -7.56
N ASP A 7 24.56 4.43 -7.42
CA ASP A 7 24.71 5.86 -7.74
C ASP A 7 24.20 6.18 -9.16
N GLU A 8 24.26 5.22 -10.09
CA GLU A 8 23.70 5.33 -11.42
C GLU A 8 22.16 5.31 -11.43
N GLU A 9 21.53 4.38 -10.71
CA GLU A 9 20.07 4.29 -10.62
C GLU A 9 19.48 5.47 -9.85
N LEU A 10 20.13 5.95 -8.80
CA LEU A 10 19.76 7.17 -8.09
C LEU A 10 19.69 8.34 -9.06
N ARG A 11 20.67 8.48 -9.97
CA ARG A 11 20.68 9.57 -10.95
C ARG A 11 19.44 9.57 -11.85
N ARG A 12 18.79 8.42 -12.04
CA ARG A 12 17.59 8.27 -12.88
C ARG A 12 16.28 8.60 -12.17
N THR A 13 16.32 8.97 -10.89
CA THR A 13 15.11 9.27 -10.10
C THR A 13 15.01 10.75 -9.70
N ALA A 14 13.81 11.15 -9.29
CA ALA A 14 13.51 12.46 -8.72
C ALA A 14 12.42 12.32 -7.64
N PRO A 15 12.36 13.23 -6.65
CA PRO A 15 11.29 13.23 -5.66
C PRO A 15 9.92 13.49 -6.30
N ALA A 16 8.94 12.65 -5.98
CA ALA A 16 7.60 12.68 -6.57
C ALA A 16 6.90 14.02 -6.32
N GLU A 17 7.06 14.62 -5.14
CA GLU A 17 6.36 15.85 -4.76
C GLU A 17 6.76 17.09 -5.59
N VAL A 18 7.94 17.04 -6.22
CA VAL A 18 8.46 18.12 -7.08
C VAL A 18 8.35 17.76 -8.55
N ALA A 19 8.68 16.51 -8.90
CA ALA A 19 8.78 16.08 -10.29
C ALA A 19 7.48 15.53 -10.89
N SER A 20 6.54 15.05 -10.06
CA SER A 20 5.28 14.48 -10.56
C SER A 20 4.20 15.54 -10.76
N PHE A 21 3.34 15.32 -11.75
CA PHE A 21 2.11 16.09 -11.92
C PHE A 21 1.15 15.82 -10.75
N LYS A 22 0.67 16.89 -10.09
CA LYS A 22 -0.27 16.82 -8.94
C LYS A 22 -1.70 16.49 -9.35
N SER A 23 -1.87 15.30 -9.93
CA SER A 23 -3.15 14.70 -10.32
C SER A 23 -3.78 13.93 -9.14
N PRO A 24 -5.11 13.76 -9.10
CA PRO A 24 -5.81 12.95 -8.10
C PRO A 24 -5.34 11.50 -8.06
N VAL A 25 -4.97 10.96 -9.23
CA VAL A 25 -4.36 9.63 -9.41
C VAL A 25 -2.95 9.85 -9.99
N PRO A 26 -1.90 9.16 -9.48
CA PRO A 26 -0.59 9.24 -10.10
C PRO A 26 -0.64 8.87 -11.59
N THR A 27 0.13 9.57 -12.41
CA THR A 27 0.27 9.30 -13.85
C THR A 27 1.58 8.60 -14.19
N GLN A 28 2.31 8.14 -13.18
CA GLN A 28 3.54 7.36 -13.30
C GLN A 28 3.77 6.59 -12.01
N ILE A 29 4.62 5.56 -12.08
CA ILE A 29 4.96 4.75 -10.90
C ILE A 29 5.67 5.62 -9.86
N VAL A 30 5.17 5.57 -8.63
CA VAL A 30 5.80 6.18 -7.46
C VAL A 30 6.42 5.05 -6.65
N SER A 31 7.70 5.16 -6.33
CA SER A 31 8.38 4.24 -5.43
C SER A 31 8.38 4.76 -3.99
N ASN A 32 8.15 3.85 -3.04
CA ASN A 32 8.32 4.08 -1.60
C ASN A 32 9.81 4.06 -1.16
N GLY A 33 10.74 3.83 -2.09
CA GLY A 33 12.18 3.69 -1.81
C GLY A 33 12.63 2.24 -1.68
N GLU A 34 11.69 1.30 -1.58
CA GLU A 34 11.99 -0.12 -1.69
C GLU A 34 12.29 -0.49 -3.15
N PHE A 35 11.89 0.31 -4.16
CA PHE A 35 12.11 0.06 -5.59
C PHE A 35 12.64 1.22 -6.44
N ASN A 36 13.13 0.95 -7.64
CA ASN A 36 13.30 1.99 -8.66
C ASN A 36 11.92 2.28 -9.27
N PRO A 37 11.57 3.52 -9.59
CA PRO A 37 10.42 3.81 -10.45
C PRO A 37 10.80 3.64 -11.93
N LEU A 38 9.92 3.04 -12.75
CA LEU A 38 10.09 3.00 -14.20
C LEU A 38 9.84 4.38 -14.85
N PRO A 39 10.43 4.64 -16.04
CA PRO A 39 10.05 5.77 -16.88
C PRO A 39 8.53 5.84 -17.09
N GLN A 40 7.98 7.05 -17.12
CA GLN A 40 6.59 7.25 -17.50
C GLN A 40 6.36 6.70 -18.92
N THR A 41 5.39 5.79 -19.08
CA THR A 41 5.07 5.20 -20.39
C THR A 41 4.36 6.20 -21.31
N ARG A 42 4.26 5.88 -22.61
CA ARG A 42 3.53 6.74 -23.57
C ARG A 42 2.05 6.83 -23.21
N GLU A 43 1.46 5.74 -22.76
CA GLU A 43 0.08 5.64 -22.31
C GLU A 43 -0.14 6.49 -21.06
N GLN A 44 0.77 6.41 -20.10
CA GLN A 44 0.77 7.25 -18.91
C GLN A 44 0.88 8.75 -19.22
N GLN A 45 1.74 9.14 -20.18
CA GLN A 45 1.82 10.52 -20.68
C GLN A 45 0.52 10.97 -21.35
N ARG A 46 -0.14 10.09 -22.12
CA ARG A 46 -1.45 10.35 -22.71
C ARG A 46 -2.53 10.53 -21.65
N VAL A 47 -2.55 9.72 -20.61
CA VAL A 47 -3.46 9.91 -19.45
C VAL A 47 -3.21 11.27 -18.81
N GLU A 48 -1.95 11.62 -18.54
CA GLU A 48 -1.62 12.91 -17.94
C GLU A 48 -2.09 14.10 -18.79
N ALA A 49 -1.82 14.07 -20.10
CA ALA A 49 -2.30 15.09 -21.03
C ALA A 49 -3.83 15.18 -20.99
N ARG A 50 -4.50 14.02 -21.01
CA ARG A 50 -5.96 13.98 -21.01
C ARG A 50 -6.59 14.48 -19.72
N ILE A 51 -5.98 14.21 -18.56
CA ILE A 51 -6.39 14.78 -17.28
C ILE A 51 -6.31 16.31 -17.31
N LYS A 52 -5.24 16.88 -17.88
CA LYS A 52 -5.09 18.33 -18.01
C LYS A 52 -6.20 18.92 -18.88
N GLU A 53 -6.50 18.30 -20.02
CA GLU A 53 -7.58 18.73 -20.92
C GLU A 53 -8.96 18.67 -20.27
N LEU A 54 -9.30 17.55 -19.62
CA LEU A 54 -10.57 17.38 -18.91
C LEU A 54 -10.71 18.39 -17.77
N ALA A 55 -9.64 18.62 -17.01
CA ALA A 55 -9.66 19.58 -15.92
C ALA A 55 -9.81 21.03 -16.39
N ASP A 56 -9.24 21.39 -17.55
CA ASP A 56 -9.41 22.71 -18.14
C ASP A 56 -10.80 22.93 -18.71
N ASP A 57 -11.38 21.93 -19.38
CA ASP A 57 -12.73 22.00 -19.94
C ASP A 57 -13.79 22.00 -18.84
N PHE A 58 -13.81 20.96 -17.99
CA PHE A 58 -14.83 20.81 -16.95
C PHE A 58 -14.67 21.83 -15.83
N GLY A 59 -13.43 22.11 -15.40
CA GLY A 59 -13.18 23.11 -14.37
C GLY A 59 -13.70 24.50 -14.76
N ARG A 60 -13.45 24.93 -16.00
CA ARG A 60 -13.89 26.25 -16.50
C ARG A 60 -15.41 26.41 -16.48
N ARG A 61 -16.17 25.36 -16.78
CA ARG A 61 -17.66 25.39 -16.77
C ARG A 61 -18.24 25.65 -15.37
N HIS A 62 -17.48 25.32 -14.33
CA HIS A 62 -17.88 25.48 -12.93
C HIS A 62 -17.12 26.62 -12.21
N GLY A 63 -16.41 27.48 -12.96
CA GLY A 63 -15.64 28.58 -12.38
C GLY A 63 -14.44 28.13 -11.52
N MET A 64 -13.99 26.89 -11.67
CA MET A 64 -12.85 26.33 -10.94
C MET A 64 -11.58 26.43 -11.77
N ASN A 65 -10.46 26.82 -11.15
CA ASN A 65 -9.17 26.61 -11.78
C ASN A 65 -8.78 25.12 -11.75
N ARG A 66 -7.78 24.73 -12.56
CA ARG A 66 -7.32 23.33 -12.68
C ARG A 66 -7.00 22.70 -11.31
N ARG A 67 -6.33 23.43 -10.41
CA ARG A 67 -5.95 22.92 -9.08
C ARG A 67 -7.18 22.63 -8.22
N GLN A 68 -8.14 23.54 -8.20
CA GLN A 68 -9.40 23.37 -7.46
C GLN A 68 -10.20 22.19 -8.01
N PHE A 69 -10.32 22.11 -9.34
CA PHE A 69 -11.05 21.03 -9.99
C PHE A 69 -10.41 19.66 -9.69
N LEU A 70 -9.09 19.53 -9.85
CA LEU A 70 -8.37 18.30 -9.53
C LEU A 70 -8.44 17.94 -8.03
N ALA A 71 -8.54 18.90 -7.12
CA ALA A 71 -8.72 18.57 -5.69
C ALA A 71 -10.12 17.99 -5.36
N SER A 72 -11.10 18.17 -6.25
CA SER A 72 -12.49 17.74 -6.05
C SER A 72 -12.73 16.25 -6.37
N SER A 73 -13.91 15.74 -5.99
CA SER A 73 -14.36 14.41 -6.41
C SER A 73 -14.58 14.29 -7.93
N ALA A 74 -14.99 15.37 -8.61
CA ALA A 74 -15.09 15.37 -10.08
C ALA A 74 -13.71 15.31 -10.74
N GLY A 75 -12.70 15.95 -10.15
CA GLY A 75 -11.30 15.80 -10.56
C GLY A 75 -10.81 14.35 -10.46
N MET A 76 -11.17 13.65 -9.38
CA MET A 76 -10.89 12.23 -9.22
C MET A 76 -11.59 11.39 -10.31
N ALA A 77 -12.88 11.63 -10.57
CA ALA A 77 -13.59 10.95 -11.64
C ALA A 77 -13.01 11.25 -13.03
N ALA A 78 -12.60 12.50 -13.31
CA ALA A 78 -11.92 12.88 -14.54
C ALA A 78 -10.60 12.14 -14.74
N ALA A 79 -9.86 11.85 -13.66
CA ALA A 79 -8.64 11.03 -13.72
C ALA A 79 -8.94 9.60 -14.18
N PHE A 80 -9.94 8.93 -13.59
CA PHE A 80 -10.33 7.58 -14.02
C PHE A 80 -10.96 7.56 -15.42
N LEU A 81 -11.68 8.61 -15.81
CA LEU A 81 -12.21 8.74 -17.16
C LEU A 81 -11.06 8.82 -18.19
N ALA A 82 -10.04 9.64 -17.93
CA ALA A 82 -8.85 9.72 -18.77
C ALA A 82 -8.11 8.38 -18.85
N MET A 83 -8.02 7.63 -17.74
CA MET A 83 -7.45 6.28 -17.74
C MET A 83 -8.27 5.33 -18.62
N ASN A 84 -9.59 5.36 -18.54
CA ASN A 84 -10.44 4.52 -19.40
C ASN A 84 -10.32 4.88 -20.89
N GLU A 85 -10.16 6.15 -21.24
CA GLU A 85 -9.95 6.58 -22.63
C GLU A 85 -8.61 6.09 -23.22
N VAL A 86 -7.62 5.78 -22.38
CA VAL A 86 -6.30 5.30 -22.81
C VAL A 86 -6.15 3.78 -22.68
N PHE A 87 -6.56 3.20 -21.55
CA PHE A 87 -6.36 1.79 -21.20
C PHE A 87 -7.60 0.92 -21.43
N GLY A 88 -8.74 1.51 -21.80
CA GLY A 88 -10.03 0.81 -21.93
C GLY A 88 -10.88 0.85 -20.65
N PRO A 89 -12.16 0.48 -20.75
CA PRO A 89 -13.15 0.67 -19.68
C PRO A 89 -12.98 -0.34 -18.54
N ILE A 90 -12.03 -0.07 -17.64
CA ILE A 90 -11.68 -0.96 -16.52
C ILE A 90 -12.16 -0.37 -15.18
N PHE A 91 -12.31 0.95 -15.11
CA PHE A 91 -12.83 1.65 -13.94
C PHE A 91 -14.30 2.05 -14.16
N ASP A 92 -15.16 1.78 -13.17
CA ASP A 92 -16.52 2.32 -13.09
C ASP A 92 -16.47 3.85 -12.91
N VAL A 93 -16.70 4.57 -14.00
CA VAL A 93 -16.78 6.04 -14.03
C VAL A 93 -17.60 6.48 -15.22
N SER A 94 -18.43 7.50 -15.02
CA SER A 94 -19.20 8.12 -16.10
C SER A 94 -18.65 9.49 -16.46
N ARG A 95 -18.90 9.93 -17.70
CA ARG A 95 -18.58 11.31 -18.10
C ARG A 95 -19.37 12.34 -17.28
N ALA A 96 -20.60 12.02 -16.86
CA ALA A 96 -21.41 12.89 -16.02
C ALA A 96 -20.75 13.11 -14.65
N GLU A 97 -20.23 12.04 -14.04
CA GLU A 97 -19.47 12.13 -12.79
C GLU A 97 -18.20 12.98 -12.93
N ALA A 98 -17.47 12.83 -14.03
CA ALA A 98 -16.28 13.65 -14.30
C ALA A 98 -16.61 15.12 -14.59
N ALA A 99 -17.74 15.39 -15.25
CA ALA A 99 -18.10 16.73 -15.71
C ALA A 99 -18.90 17.56 -14.69
N ASP A 100 -19.57 16.94 -13.72
CA ASP A 100 -20.43 17.60 -12.74
C ASP A 100 -19.96 17.32 -11.30
N PRO A 101 -19.40 18.34 -10.60
CA PRO A 101 -19.02 18.24 -9.19
C PRO A 101 -20.13 17.76 -8.25
N GLY A 102 -21.40 18.07 -8.53
CA GLY A 102 -22.54 17.64 -7.73
C GLY A 102 -22.76 16.12 -7.80
N VAL A 103 -22.67 15.55 -9.01
CA VAL A 103 -22.78 14.10 -9.23
C VAL A 103 -21.63 13.36 -8.54
N ALA A 104 -20.40 13.85 -8.70
CA ALA A 104 -19.25 13.25 -8.04
C ALA A 104 -19.31 13.37 -6.51
N ALA A 105 -19.78 14.50 -5.99
CA ALA A 105 -19.98 14.70 -4.55
C ALA A 105 -21.05 13.76 -3.99
N GLN A 106 -22.14 13.50 -4.73
CA GLN A 106 -23.16 12.54 -4.33
C GLN A 106 -22.59 11.12 -4.20
N ARG A 107 -21.85 10.63 -5.19
CA ARG A 107 -21.19 9.30 -5.12
C ARG A 107 -20.23 9.23 -3.94
N ALA A 108 -19.39 10.25 -3.76
CA ALA A 108 -18.46 10.32 -2.64
C ALA A 108 -19.19 10.30 -1.28
N GLY A 109 -20.31 11.02 -1.16
CA GLY A 109 -21.17 11.02 0.02
C GLY A 109 -21.74 9.63 0.33
N MET A 110 -22.27 8.94 -0.68
CA MET A 110 -22.82 7.58 -0.54
C MET A 110 -21.78 6.57 -0.03
N LEU A 111 -20.52 6.69 -0.48
CA LEU A 111 -19.45 5.76 -0.12
C LEU A 111 -18.65 6.18 1.13
N SER A 112 -18.85 7.39 1.63
CA SER A 112 -18.09 7.95 2.75
C SER A 112 -18.21 7.14 4.06
N GLY A 113 -19.33 6.43 4.23
CA GLY A 113 -19.60 5.56 5.38
C GLY A 113 -18.98 4.16 5.30
N GLN A 114 -18.41 3.79 4.15
CA GLN A 114 -17.79 2.47 3.95
C GLN A 114 -16.70 2.23 4.99
N PHE A 115 -16.70 1.04 5.61
CA PHE A 115 -15.70 0.68 6.59
C PHE A 115 -14.40 0.27 5.89
N ILE A 116 -13.41 1.16 5.95
CA ILE A 116 -12.07 0.93 5.40
C ILE A 116 -11.11 0.72 6.57
N PHE A 117 -10.54 -0.48 6.65
CA PHE A 117 -9.51 -0.85 7.59
C PHE A 117 -8.21 -1.13 6.82
N ASP A 118 -7.32 -0.15 6.85
CA ASP A 118 -6.01 -0.18 6.22
C ASP A 118 -5.00 -0.95 7.09
N VAL A 119 -4.66 -2.18 6.69
CA VAL A 119 -3.80 -3.05 7.51
C VAL A 119 -2.30 -2.79 7.32
N GLN A 120 -1.89 -1.84 6.48
CA GLN A 120 -0.48 -1.55 6.24
C GLN A 120 -0.25 -0.06 6.05
N THR A 121 0.19 0.61 7.12
CA THR A 121 0.58 2.02 7.08
C THR A 121 1.90 2.27 7.82
N HIS A 122 2.60 3.34 7.45
CA HIS A 122 3.92 3.70 7.91
C HIS A 122 4.04 5.22 8.10
N PHE A 123 4.83 5.61 9.10
CA PHE A 123 5.42 6.94 9.24
C PHE A 123 6.80 6.78 9.91
N VAL A 124 7.63 7.83 9.93
CA VAL A 124 8.97 7.81 10.52
C VAL A 124 9.03 8.61 11.81
N ARG A 125 9.81 8.14 12.79
CA ARG A 125 10.10 8.83 14.06
C ARG A 125 10.67 10.22 13.85
N ASP A 126 10.43 11.14 14.78
CA ASP A 126 10.81 12.56 14.66
C ASP A 126 12.32 12.78 14.47
N ASP A 127 13.15 12.01 15.17
CA ASP A 127 14.61 12.05 15.09
C ASP A 127 15.21 11.27 13.90
N PHE A 128 14.37 10.68 13.03
CA PHE A 128 14.83 10.05 11.80
C PHE A 128 15.54 11.10 10.93
N LYS A 129 16.81 10.84 10.60
CA LYS A 129 17.71 11.77 9.89
C LYS A 129 18.34 11.16 8.64
N GLN A 130 17.90 9.96 8.24
CA GLN A 130 18.50 9.31 7.06
C GLN A 130 18.10 10.08 5.80
N ASP A 131 19.08 10.79 5.26
CA ASP A 131 18.94 11.53 4.01
C ASP A 131 18.59 10.61 2.85
N GLY A 132 18.69 9.27 2.96
CA GLY A 132 18.20 8.37 1.91
C GLY A 132 16.78 8.70 1.45
N LEU A 133 15.85 8.98 2.38
CA LEU A 133 14.46 9.39 2.09
C LEU A 133 14.34 10.80 1.45
N LEU A 134 15.37 11.64 1.51
CA LEU A 134 15.40 13.03 0.99
C LEU A 134 16.48 13.30 -0.08
N GLY A 135 17.43 12.39 -0.27
CA GLY A 135 18.77 12.71 -0.77
C GLY A 135 18.77 13.03 -2.25
N LEU A 136 17.84 12.44 -2.97
CA LEU A 136 17.58 12.72 -4.39
C LEU A 136 17.03 14.15 -4.61
N ALA A 137 16.28 14.71 -3.66
CA ALA A 137 15.80 16.09 -3.72
C ALA A 137 16.94 17.09 -3.57
N GLN A 138 17.89 16.80 -2.67
CA GLN A 138 19.04 17.65 -2.40
C GLN A 138 20.08 17.56 -3.53
N TYR A 139 20.44 16.35 -3.96
CA TYR A 139 21.34 16.12 -5.09
C TYR A 139 20.81 16.78 -6.37
N ALA A 140 19.51 16.64 -6.65
CA ALA A 140 18.92 17.24 -7.84
C ALA A 140 18.93 18.77 -7.85
N LYS A 141 18.79 19.40 -6.68
CA LYS A 141 18.94 20.84 -6.54
C LYS A 141 20.39 21.28 -6.79
N GLN A 142 21.36 20.55 -6.22
CA GLN A 142 22.78 20.93 -6.25
C GLN A 142 23.40 20.77 -7.64
N HIS A 143 22.98 19.77 -8.42
CA HIS A 143 23.65 19.43 -9.67
C HIS A 143 22.85 19.73 -10.94
N TRP A 144 21.54 19.99 -10.86
CA TRP A 144 20.69 20.07 -12.06
C TRP A 144 19.80 21.30 -12.13
N ASN A 145 19.01 21.59 -11.10
CA ASN A 145 18.17 22.79 -11.10
C ASN A 145 18.07 23.42 -9.70
N PRO A 146 18.77 24.55 -9.45
CA PRO A 146 18.75 25.21 -8.15
C PRO A 146 17.36 25.75 -7.75
N ASN A 147 16.43 25.88 -8.70
CA ASN A 147 15.08 26.42 -8.51
C ASN A 147 14.01 25.35 -8.19
N LEU A 148 14.39 24.09 -7.91
CA LEU A 148 13.44 23.07 -7.44
C LEU A 148 12.84 23.50 -6.08
N TRP A 149 11.60 24.00 -6.09
CA TRP A 149 10.83 24.41 -4.91
C TRP A 149 9.81 23.33 -4.52
N GLY A 150 9.74 23.05 -3.21
CA GLY A 150 8.88 22.05 -2.58
C GLY A 150 9.21 21.91 -1.09
N GLU A 151 8.35 21.24 -0.31
CA GLU A 151 8.54 21.02 1.11
C GLU A 151 9.62 19.94 1.34
N LYS A 152 10.82 20.37 1.74
CA LYS A 152 12.07 19.58 1.71
C LYS A 152 12.36 18.78 2.97
N THR A 153 11.39 18.65 3.87
CA THR A 153 11.61 18.09 5.20
C THR A 153 10.99 16.70 5.30
N LEU A 154 11.53 15.90 6.23
CA LEU A 154 10.94 14.62 6.60
C LEU A 154 9.56 14.79 7.25
N ALA A 155 9.10 16.02 7.55
CA ALA A 155 7.79 16.31 8.14
C ALA A 155 6.63 15.58 7.43
N ARG A 156 6.75 15.39 6.11
CA ARG A 156 5.80 14.66 5.27
C ARG A 156 5.61 13.18 5.66
N PHE A 157 6.62 12.58 6.27
CA PHE A 157 6.59 11.20 6.75
C PHE A 157 6.40 11.14 8.27
N LYS A 158 6.21 12.28 8.96
CA LYS A 158 6.01 12.30 10.42
C LYS A 158 4.54 12.16 10.77
N LEU A 159 4.30 12.00 12.07
CA LEU A 159 2.99 11.76 12.67
C LEU A 159 1.90 12.74 12.22
N GLU A 160 2.20 14.05 12.16
CA GLU A 160 1.20 15.06 11.81
C GLU A 160 0.66 14.88 10.39
N ASN A 161 1.56 14.71 9.42
CA ASN A 161 1.14 14.47 8.03
C ASN A 161 0.52 13.08 7.87
N TYR A 162 0.99 12.07 8.62
CA TYR A 162 0.35 10.75 8.68
C TYR A 162 -1.12 10.85 9.08
N LEU A 163 -1.43 11.56 10.17
CA LEU A 163 -2.80 11.73 10.64
C LEU A 163 -3.68 12.42 9.61
N LYS A 164 -3.15 13.47 8.97
CA LYS A 164 -3.87 14.18 7.91
C LYS A 164 -4.13 13.28 6.71
N GLU A 165 -3.08 12.68 6.13
CA GLU A 165 -3.20 11.92 4.88
C GLU A 165 -4.04 10.65 5.05
N VAL A 166 -3.89 9.94 6.18
CA VAL A 166 -4.62 8.70 6.46
C VAL A 166 -6.04 8.97 6.93
N PHE A 167 -6.27 9.84 7.92
CA PHE A 167 -7.60 9.97 8.53
C PHE A 167 -8.42 11.17 8.09
N VAL A 168 -7.79 12.24 7.59
CA VAL A 168 -8.48 13.47 7.16
C VAL A 168 -8.72 13.49 5.65
N ASP A 169 -7.67 13.28 4.86
CA ASP A 169 -7.73 13.35 3.39
C ASP A 169 -8.26 12.07 2.75
N SER A 170 -8.44 11.00 3.53
CA SER A 170 -8.93 9.71 3.05
C SER A 170 -10.16 9.19 3.81
N ASP A 171 -10.81 8.18 3.24
CA ASP A 171 -11.95 7.49 3.83
C ASP A 171 -11.58 6.40 4.85
N THR A 172 -10.28 6.16 5.10
CA THR A 172 -9.80 5.19 6.09
C THR A 172 -10.41 5.46 7.47
N LYS A 173 -11.00 4.41 8.06
CA LYS A 173 -11.64 4.46 9.38
C LYS A 173 -10.70 3.97 10.47
N VAL A 174 -10.03 2.86 10.20
CA VAL A 174 -9.05 2.22 11.09
C VAL A 174 -7.78 1.97 10.28
N ALA A 175 -6.62 2.14 10.91
CA ALA A 175 -5.33 1.79 10.32
C ALA A 175 -4.55 0.86 11.24
N LEU A 176 -3.59 0.14 10.68
CA LEU A 176 -2.59 -0.66 11.39
C LEU A 176 -1.20 -0.08 11.09
N LEU A 177 -0.51 0.34 12.14
CA LEU A 177 0.82 0.91 12.05
C LEU A 177 1.88 -0.18 12.04
N SER A 178 2.76 -0.11 11.04
CA SER A 178 3.86 -1.06 10.83
C SER A 178 5.22 -0.37 10.97
N GLY A 179 6.23 -1.19 11.20
CA GLY A 179 7.65 -0.82 11.12
C GLY A 179 8.40 -1.80 10.23
N ALA A 180 9.69 -1.55 10.04
CA ALA A 180 10.57 -2.40 9.25
C ALA A 180 11.91 -2.54 9.97
N PRO A 181 12.52 -3.75 9.99
CA PRO A 181 13.80 -3.99 10.63
C PRO A 181 14.95 -3.66 9.68
N PHE A 182 15.96 -2.94 10.17
CA PHE A 182 17.18 -2.67 9.39
C PHE A 182 18.40 -3.20 10.12
N ASP A 183 19.42 -3.62 9.36
CA ASP A 183 20.69 -4.04 9.95
C ASP A 183 21.34 -2.88 10.71
N ASP A 184 21.23 -1.67 10.15
CA ASP A 184 21.53 -0.41 10.83
C ASP A 184 20.25 0.14 11.48
N GLN A 185 20.15 0.04 12.81
CA GLN A 185 18.98 0.50 13.58
C GLN A 185 18.70 2.00 13.46
N THR A 186 19.63 2.81 12.93
CA THR A 186 19.34 4.21 12.62
C THR A 186 18.35 4.37 11.45
N TRP A 187 18.14 3.32 10.66
CA TRP A 187 17.14 3.23 9.60
C TRP A 187 15.77 2.71 10.08
N ASP A 188 15.66 2.20 11.31
CA ASP A 188 14.36 1.81 11.86
C ASP A 188 13.39 3.00 11.80
N LEU A 189 12.29 2.80 11.07
CA LEU A 189 11.26 3.83 10.86
C LEU A 189 10.62 4.20 12.19
N LEU A 190 10.22 3.17 12.94
CA LEU A 190 9.71 3.21 14.31
C LEU A 190 10.15 1.95 15.03
N SER A 191 10.53 2.09 16.30
CA SER A 191 10.70 0.94 17.20
C SER A 191 9.34 0.38 17.64
N ASN A 192 9.33 -0.84 18.18
CA ASN A 192 8.12 -1.45 18.75
C ASN A 192 7.48 -0.58 19.84
N ASP A 193 8.29 0.07 20.68
CA ASP A 193 7.81 1.00 21.69
C ASP A 193 7.17 2.25 21.05
N GLN A 194 7.77 2.78 19.99
CA GLN A 194 7.21 3.93 19.27
C GLN A 194 5.89 3.60 18.56
N ILE A 195 5.75 2.40 17.99
CA ILE A 195 4.48 1.92 17.42
C ILE A 195 3.42 1.81 18.52
N ALA A 196 3.74 1.20 19.67
CA ALA A 196 2.81 1.07 20.78
C ALA A 196 2.39 2.43 21.37
N MET A 197 3.33 3.37 21.49
CA MET A 197 3.06 4.75 21.93
C MET A 197 2.18 5.51 20.95
N ALA A 198 2.46 5.44 19.64
CA ALA A 198 1.66 6.09 18.61
C ALA A 198 0.22 5.54 18.59
N ARG A 199 0.07 4.21 18.66
CA ARG A 199 -1.22 3.52 18.81
C ARG A 199 -2.01 4.07 20.01
N ALA A 200 -1.38 4.13 21.18
CA ALA A 200 -2.02 4.61 22.39
C ALA A 200 -2.39 6.10 22.32
N ALA A 201 -1.49 6.94 21.80
CA ALA A 201 -1.70 8.38 21.68
C ALA A 201 -2.84 8.71 20.71
N ILE A 202 -2.85 8.10 19.52
CA ILE A 202 -3.88 8.35 18.51
C ILE A 202 -5.25 7.89 19.00
N ASN A 203 -5.35 6.70 19.60
CA ASN A 203 -6.63 6.22 20.14
C ASN A 203 -7.14 7.09 21.29
N LYS A 204 -6.23 7.60 22.14
CA LYS A 204 -6.59 8.54 23.21
C LYS A 204 -7.07 9.89 22.67
N ILE A 205 -6.44 10.39 21.61
CA ILE A 205 -6.87 11.64 20.95
C ILE A 205 -8.23 11.43 20.29
N ALA A 206 -8.38 10.33 19.54
CA ALA A 206 -9.62 10.00 18.87
C ALA A 206 -10.78 9.80 19.84
N ASP A 207 -10.51 9.24 21.02
CA ASP A 207 -11.51 8.68 21.95
C ASP A 207 -12.26 7.49 21.32
N SER A 208 -11.54 6.72 20.49
CA SER A 208 -12.01 5.52 19.82
C SER A 208 -10.80 4.70 19.34
N ARG A 209 -11.02 3.47 18.86
CA ARG A 209 -9.94 2.61 18.33
C ARG A 209 -9.72 2.87 16.84
N ARG A 210 -8.90 3.88 16.53
CA ARG A 210 -8.51 4.30 15.16
C ARG A 210 -7.23 3.67 14.65
N LEU A 211 -6.31 3.34 15.55
CA LEU A 211 -5.01 2.79 15.22
C LEU A 211 -4.79 1.48 15.97
N LEU A 212 -4.35 0.45 15.24
CA LEU A 212 -3.75 -0.77 15.75
C LEU A 212 -2.25 -0.72 15.47
N GLY A 213 -1.45 -1.59 16.08
CA GLY A 213 0.00 -1.59 15.92
C GLY A 213 0.60 -2.99 15.90
N HIS A 214 1.55 -3.19 14.99
CA HIS A 214 2.40 -4.38 14.97
C HIS A 214 3.46 -4.35 16.07
N ALA A 215 4.01 -5.52 16.39
CA ALA A 215 5.39 -5.64 16.83
C ALA A 215 6.22 -6.28 15.72
N VAL A 216 7.32 -5.62 15.34
CA VAL A 216 8.33 -6.16 14.44
C VAL A 216 9.16 -7.21 15.19
N PHE A 217 9.26 -8.41 14.63
CA PHE A 217 10.11 -9.48 15.15
C PHE A 217 11.28 -9.75 14.19
N THR A 218 12.42 -10.14 14.75
CA THR A 218 13.69 -10.20 14.01
C THR A 218 14.44 -11.51 14.25
N PRO A 219 13.98 -12.64 13.67
CA PRO A 219 14.64 -13.92 13.82
C PRO A 219 16.15 -13.84 13.53
N LYS A 220 16.94 -14.63 14.26
CA LYS A 220 18.42 -14.65 14.25
C LYS A 220 19.12 -13.43 14.87
N ARG A 221 18.44 -12.30 15.12
CA ARG A 221 19.07 -11.20 15.89
C ARG A 221 19.26 -11.61 17.34
N GLN A 222 20.36 -11.19 17.95
CA GLN A 222 20.63 -11.50 19.36
C GLN A 222 19.49 -10.98 20.25
N GLY A 223 18.92 -11.86 21.08
CA GLY A 223 17.85 -11.49 22.02
C GLY A 223 16.44 -11.37 21.42
N TRP A 224 16.22 -11.70 20.14
CA TRP A 224 14.91 -11.52 19.48
C TRP A 224 13.74 -12.22 20.19
N MET A 225 13.96 -13.41 20.76
CA MET A 225 12.92 -14.11 21.55
C MET A 225 12.61 -13.43 22.88
N ASN A 226 13.58 -12.77 23.51
CA ASN A 226 13.33 -11.97 24.71
C ASN A 226 12.50 -10.73 24.37
N GLU A 227 12.75 -10.14 23.20
CA GLU A 227 11.94 -9.03 22.69
C GLU A 227 10.51 -9.48 22.37
N VAL A 228 10.31 -10.70 21.85
CA VAL A 228 8.96 -11.29 21.69
C VAL A 228 8.26 -11.43 23.05
N ASP A 229 8.94 -11.95 24.07
CA ASP A 229 8.37 -12.08 25.42
C ASP A 229 8.04 -10.72 26.04
N ARG A 230 8.89 -9.70 25.84
CA ARG A 230 8.63 -8.32 26.25
C ARG A 230 7.44 -7.72 25.50
N ALA A 231 7.38 -7.89 24.19
CA ALA A 231 6.29 -7.38 23.36
C ALA A 231 4.94 -7.97 23.80
N ILE A 232 4.87 -9.28 24.08
CA ILE A 232 3.66 -9.93 24.59
C ILE A 232 3.24 -9.36 25.94
N SER A 233 4.18 -9.27 26.89
CA SER A 233 3.87 -8.88 28.28
C SER A 233 3.56 -7.39 28.45
N THR A 234 4.26 -6.54 27.69
CA THR A 234 4.32 -5.09 27.92
C THR A 234 3.63 -4.30 26.80
N LEU A 235 3.98 -4.57 25.54
CA LEU A 235 3.48 -3.78 24.40
C LEU A 235 2.10 -4.21 23.92
N LYS A 236 1.78 -5.51 24.06
CA LYS A 236 0.52 -6.13 23.64
C LYS A 236 0.14 -5.71 22.21
N PRO A 237 0.97 -6.05 21.21
CA PRO A 237 0.71 -5.69 19.83
C PRO A 237 -0.57 -6.35 19.33
N ASP A 238 -1.16 -5.79 18.28
CA ASP A 238 -2.34 -6.36 17.63
C ASP A 238 -1.99 -7.51 16.67
N SER A 239 -0.75 -7.53 16.19
CA SER A 239 -0.19 -8.52 15.26
C SER A 239 1.33 -8.44 15.19
N TRP A 240 1.94 -9.40 14.50
CA TRP A 240 3.38 -9.46 14.28
C TRP A 240 3.74 -9.06 12.86
N LYS A 241 4.85 -8.34 12.69
CA LYS A 241 5.40 -7.96 11.39
C LYS A 241 6.79 -8.57 11.20
N GLY A 242 6.99 -9.29 10.10
CA GLY A 242 8.25 -9.94 9.76
C GLY A 242 8.70 -9.66 8.34
N TYR A 243 10.02 -9.76 8.13
CA TYR A 243 10.69 -9.62 6.84
C TYR A 243 11.63 -10.81 6.68
N THR A 244 11.27 -11.77 5.82
CA THR A 244 12.05 -13.01 5.63
C THR A 244 13.37 -12.78 4.91
N ILE A 245 13.49 -11.68 4.19
CA ILE A 245 14.74 -11.19 3.60
C ILE A 245 15.65 -10.46 4.59
N GLY A 246 15.18 -10.23 5.83
CA GLY A 246 15.90 -9.48 6.85
C GLY A 246 15.71 -7.98 6.66
N ASP A 247 16.75 -7.30 6.19
CA ASP A 247 16.71 -5.88 5.84
C ASP A 247 15.96 -5.70 4.50
N PRO A 248 14.89 -4.89 4.44
CA PRO A 248 14.07 -4.75 3.24
C PRO A 248 14.73 -3.92 2.14
N LEU A 249 15.73 -3.10 2.47
CA LEU A 249 16.39 -2.21 1.52
C LEU A 249 17.77 -2.70 1.10
N PHE A 250 18.44 -3.51 1.93
CA PHE A 250 19.80 -3.94 1.66
C PHE A 250 19.95 -5.45 1.82
N PRO A 251 20.77 -6.13 0.99
CA PRO A 251 21.20 -7.48 1.32
C PRO A 251 21.80 -7.48 2.73
N SER A 252 21.15 -8.18 3.65
CA SER A 252 21.54 -8.16 5.07
C SER A 252 22.97 -8.63 5.23
N LYS A 253 23.81 -7.79 5.85
CA LYS A 253 25.17 -8.12 6.26
C LYS A 253 25.19 -8.94 7.55
N MET A 254 24.08 -8.95 8.28
CA MET A 254 23.90 -9.72 9.51
C MET A 254 23.41 -11.17 9.27
N GLY A 255 23.18 -11.58 8.02
CA GLY A 255 22.67 -12.91 7.71
C GLY A 255 21.25 -13.14 8.25
N SER A 256 20.45 -12.07 8.32
CA SER A 256 19.14 -12.05 8.99
C SER A 256 17.98 -12.59 8.15
N TYR A 257 18.24 -13.26 7.03
CA TYR A 257 17.23 -13.94 6.21
C TYR A 257 16.80 -15.28 6.83
N TRP A 258 15.52 -15.63 6.75
CA TRP A 258 14.94 -16.79 7.44
C TRP A 258 13.67 -17.32 6.74
N TRP A 259 13.37 -18.61 6.93
CA TRP A 259 12.20 -19.28 6.37
C TRP A 259 11.07 -19.37 7.40
N LEU A 260 9.83 -19.15 6.98
CA LEU A 260 8.65 -19.31 7.82
C LEU A 260 8.50 -20.72 8.38
N ASP A 261 8.93 -21.74 7.65
CA ASP A 261 8.84 -23.15 8.02
C ASP A 261 10.12 -23.73 8.64
N ASP A 262 11.09 -22.89 9.00
CA ASP A 262 12.25 -23.31 9.78
C ASP A 262 11.82 -23.71 11.20
N GLU A 263 11.61 -25.02 11.42
CA GLU A 263 11.09 -25.57 12.67
C GLU A 263 11.98 -25.19 13.88
N LYS A 264 13.30 -25.18 13.69
CA LYS A 264 14.24 -24.92 14.79
C LYS A 264 14.26 -23.46 15.18
N LEU A 265 14.05 -22.55 14.23
CA LEU A 265 14.08 -21.11 14.45
C LEU A 265 12.71 -20.55 14.84
N MET A 266 11.65 -20.97 14.15
CA MET A 266 10.35 -20.29 14.18
C MET A 266 9.30 -20.95 15.06
N TYR A 267 9.34 -22.26 15.31
CA TYR A 267 8.22 -22.91 16.00
C TYR A 267 8.08 -22.49 17.45
N SER A 268 9.19 -22.27 18.17
CA SER A 268 9.11 -21.72 19.52
C SER A 268 8.51 -20.31 19.56
N PHE A 269 8.66 -19.53 18.49
CA PHE A 269 7.95 -18.25 18.34
C PHE A 269 6.45 -18.49 18.12
N TYR A 270 6.09 -19.40 17.21
CA TYR A 270 4.70 -19.76 16.94
C TYR A 270 3.95 -20.28 18.18
N GLU A 271 4.57 -21.16 18.97
CA GLU A 271 4.04 -21.61 20.26
C GLU A 271 3.71 -20.44 21.20
N LYS A 272 4.63 -19.47 21.32
CA LYS A 272 4.47 -18.31 22.19
C LYS A 272 3.32 -17.41 21.74
N ILE A 273 3.21 -17.12 20.44
CA ILE A 273 2.17 -16.22 19.95
C ILE A 273 0.79 -16.89 19.94
N VAL A 274 0.73 -18.21 19.74
CA VAL A 274 -0.51 -18.98 19.93
C VAL A 274 -0.94 -18.95 21.39
N LYS A 275 -0.01 -19.17 22.33
CA LYS A 275 -0.29 -19.10 23.77
C LYS A 275 -0.71 -17.70 24.22
N SER A 276 -0.19 -16.63 23.62
CA SER A 276 -0.57 -15.25 23.94
C SER A 276 -1.90 -14.83 23.31
N GLY A 277 -2.37 -15.54 22.29
CA GLY A 277 -3.58 -15.21 21.53
C GLY A 277 -3.38 -14.12 20.47
N ILE A 278 -2.13 -13.66 20.24
CA ILE A 278 -1.78 -12.68 19.20
C ILE A 278 -1.33 -13.46 17.95
N THR A 279 -2.29 -14.02 17.22
CA THR A 279 -2.02 -15.07 16.23
C THR A 279 -2.00 -14.59 14.77
N THR A 280 -2.00 -13.28 14.52
CA THR A 280 -1.86 -12.74 13.17
C THR A 280 -0.40 -12.38 12.90
N VAL A 281 0.19 -13.00 11.88
CA VAL A 281 1.57 -12.81 11.45
C VAL A 281 1.61 -12.26 10.03
N CYS A 282 2.06 -11.02 9.89
CA CYS A 282 2.15 -10.29 8.64
C CYS A 282 3.59 -10.33 8.12
N ILE A 283 3.80 -10.86 6.91
CA ILE A 283 5.14 -11.06 6.36
C ILE A 283 5.28 -10.30 5.05
N HIS A 284 6.32 -9.49 4.95
CA HIS A 284 6.72 -8.88 3.69
C HIS A 284 7.33 -9.94 2.76
N LYS A 285 6.71 -10.16 1.61
CA LYS A 285 7.16 -11.04 0.52
C LYS A 285 6.81 -10.41 -0.83
N GLY A 286 7.63 -10.63 -1.85
CA GLY A 286 7.55 -9.91 -3.12
C GLY A 286 8.31 -8.58 -3.10
N LEU A 287 7.99 -7.70 -4.06
CA LEU A 287 8.61 -6.38 -4.26
C LEU A 287 10.16 -6.41 -4.19
N LEU A 288 10.82 -7.01 -5.18
CA LEU A 288 12.29 -7.05 -5.28
C LEU A 288 12.85 -6.38 -6.57
N PRO A 289 14.09 -5.82 -6.56
CA PRO A 289 14.73 -5.19 -7.73
C PRO A 289 14.71 -6.00 -9.03
N VAL A 290 14.69 -5.37 -10.21
CA VAL A 290 14.67 -6.09 -11.52
C VAL A 290 15.72 -7.19 -11.60
N ASP A 291 16.92 -6.87 -11.12
CA ASP A 291 18.07 -7.74 -11.19
C ASP A 291 18.25 -8.57 -9.91
N TYR A 292 17.21 -8.78 -9.10
CA TYR A 292 17.28 -9.42 -7.77
C TYR A 292 18.05 -10.75 -7.77
N GLU A 293 17.96 -11.54 -8.84
CA GLU A 293 18.69 -12.82 -8.94
C GLU A 293 20.22 -12.61 -8.99
N LYS A 294 20.66 -11.45 -9.48
CA LYS A 294 22.05 -11.00 -9.59
C LYS A 294 22.46 -10.10 -8.42
N SER A 295 21.64 -9.14 -8.03
CA SER A 295 21.96 -8.17 -6.97
C SER A 295 21.76 -8.76 -5.57
N TRP A 296 20.89 -9.77 -5.41
CA TRP A 296 20.56 -10.45 -4.15
C TRP A 296 20.69 -11.99 -4.29
N PRO A 297 21.85 -12.51 -4.74
CA PRO A 297 22.00 -13.93 -5.07
C PRO A 297 21.76 -14.82 -3.83
N GLY A 298 20.83 -15.77 -3.97
CA GLY A 298 20.42 -16.68 -2.88
C GLY A 298 19.56 -16.05 -1.78
N VAL A 299 19.42 -14.72 -1.75
CA VAL A 299 18.56 -14.01 -0.77
C VAL A 299 17.14 -13.81 -1.32
N TRP A 300 16.99 -13.62 -2.63
CA TRP A 300 15.68 -13.37 -3.24
C TRP A 300 14.66 -14.49 -3.00
N GLU A 301 15.11 -15.74 -2.84
CA GLU A 301 14.23 -16.89 -2.59
C GLU A 301 13.43 -16.69 -1.29
N TYR A 302 13.98 -15.99 -0.31
CA TYR A 302 13.31 -15.67 0.97
C TYR A 302 12.13 -14.72 0.80
N ALA A 303 12.06 -13.96 -0.30
CA ALA A 303 10.91 -13.13 -0.64
C ALA A 303 9.77 -13.93 -1.32
N THR A 304 9.99 -15.19 -1.69
CA THR A 304 8.95 -16.06 -2.27
C THR A 304 8.11 -16.72 -1.18
N VAL A 305 6.98 -17.32 -1.56
CA VAL A 305 6.06 -18.03 -0.63
C VAL A 305 6.37 -19.52 -0.47
N ARG A 306 7.57 -19.97 -0.86
CA ARG A 306 7.92 -21.41 -0.84
C ARG A 306 7.82 -22.05 0.55
N ASP A 307 8.03 -21.26 1.59
CA ASP A 307 8.07 -21.63 3.01
C ASP A 307 6.70 -21.50 3.71
N LEU A 308 5.70 -20.94 3.02
CA LEU A 308 4.42 -20.59 3.63
C LEU A 308 3.50 -21.79 3.83
N GLY A 309 3.39 -22.66 2.84
CA GLY A 309 2.39 -23.74 2.85
C GLY A 309 2.58 -24.72 4.01
N LYS A 310 3.83 -25.09 4.31
CA LYS A 310 4.17 -25.93 5.46
C LYS A 310 3.89 -25.21 6.78
N ALA A 311 4.38 -23.98 6.94
CA ALA A 311 4.14 -23.19 8.15
C ALA A 311 2.64 -23.00 8.45
N ALA A 312 1.83 -22.68 7.43
CA ALA A 312 0.39 -22.53 7.54
C ALA A 312 -0.31 -23.84 7.95
N LYS A 313 0.13 -24.98 7.40
CA LYS A 313 -0.42 -26.30 7.69
C LYS A 313 -0.09 -26.77 9.11
N ASP A 314 1.14 -26.53 9.56
CA ASP A 314 1.60 -26.98 10.87
C ASP A 314 1.06 -26.09 11.99
N TRP A 315 0.70 -24.83 11.68
CA TRP A 315 0.17 -23.85 12.63
C TRP A 315 -1.20 -23.27 12.20
N PRO A 316 -2.26 -24.10 12.16
CA PRO A 316 -3.58 -23.66 11.71
C PRO A 316 -4.22 -22.59 12.62
N GLN A 317 -3.67 -22.36 13.83
CA GLN A 317 -4.12 -21.31 14.75
C GLN A 317 -3.60 -19.91 14.39
N ILE A 318 -2.59 -19.83 13.51
CA ILE A 318 -1.94 -18.58 13.09
C ILE A 318 -2.51 -18.15 11.74
N ASN A 319 -2.91 -16.88 11.61
CA ASN A 319 -3.22 -16.28 10.32
C ASN A 319 -1.96 -15.68 9.72
N PHE A 320 -1.53 -16.18 8.56
CA PHE A 320 -0.41 -15.64 7.81
C PHE A 320 -0.91 -14.65 6.75
N VAL A 321 -0.58 -13.38 6.91
CA VAL A 321 -0.95 -12.31 5.96
C VAL A 321 0.28 -11.94 5.15
N ILE A 322 0.25 -12.20 3.86
CA ILE A 322 1.36 -11.97 2.96
C ILE A 322 1.20 -10.60 2.31
N TYR A 323 2.05 -9.66 2.72
CA TYR A 323 2.01 -8.30 2.24
C TYR A 323 2.43 -8.23 0.77
N HIS A 324 1.82 -7.31 0.04
CA HIS A 324 2.00 -7.14 -1.41
C HIS A 324 1.57 -8.34 -2.25
N GLY A 325 0.81 -9.28 -1.68
CA GLY A 325 0.26 -10.45 -2.36
C GLY A 325 1.34 -11.32 -2.99
N ALA A 326 2.56 -11.28 -2.44
CA ALA A 326 3.76 -11.88 -3.02
C ALA A 326 3.98 -11.49 -4.49
N LEU A 327 3.58 -10.29 -4.92
CA LEU A 327 3.80 -9.85 -6.28
C LEU A 327 5.31 -9.71 -6.53
N ARG A 328 5.82 -10.49 -7.49
CA ARG A 328 7.23 -10.41 -7.91
C ARG A 328 7.55 -9.08 -8.60
N ALA A 329 6.62 -8.58 -9.40
CA ALA A 329 6.85 -7.43 -10.26
C ALA A 329 6.99 -6.16 -9.41
N PHE A 330 8.21 -5.65 -9.44
CA PHE A 330 8.64 -4.42 -8.80
C PHE A 330 8.98 -3.35 -9.82
N LEU A 331 9.38 -3.78 -11.04
CA LEU A 331 10.00 -2.93 -12.05
C LEU A 331 9.99 -3.54 -13.48
N GLU A 332 9.17 -4.54 -13.76
CA GLU A 332 8.82 -4.81 -15.16
C GLU A 332 7.68 -3.88 -15.53
N THR A 333 7.63 -3.42 -16.79
CA THR A 333 6.41 -2.75 -17.24
C THR A 333 5.29 -3.76 -17.00
N PRO A 334 4.20 -3.39 -16.31
CA PRO A 334 3.10 -4.32 -16.09
C PRO A 334 2.55 -4.91 -17.39
N ASP A 335 2.87 -4.34 -18.55
CA ASP A 335 2.62 -4.91 -19.87
C ASP A 335 3.35 -6.24 -20.11
N ALA A 336 4.60 -6.40 -19.67
CA ALA A 336 5.32 -7.67 -19.77
C ALA A 336 4.72 -8.72 -18.84
N SER A 337 4.41 -8.33 -17.60
CA SER A 337 3.74 -9.22 -16.65
C SER A 337 2.30 -9.55 -17.07
N LEU A 338 1.60 -8.62 -17.73
CA LEU A 338 0.29 -8.86 -18.32
C LEU A 338 0.39 -9.79 -19.52
N ALA A 339 1.36 -9.60 -20.41
CA ALA A 339 1.56 -10.49 -21.56
C ALA A 339 1.90 -11.92 -21.11
N GLU A 340 2.76 -12.08 -20.09
CA GLU A 340 3.02 -13.38 -19.48
C GLU A 340 1.74 -13.98 -18.86
N PHE A 341 0.94 -13.16 -18.16
CA PHE A 341 -0.34 -13.61 -17.60
C PHE A 341 -1.34 -14.01 -18.69
N GLU A 342 -1.48 -13.24 -19.77
CA GLU A 342 -2.39 -13.56 -20.87
C GLU A 342 -1.95 -14.84 -21.60
N GLN A 343 -0.63 -15.11 -21.68
CA GLN A 343 -0.10 -16.33 -22.27
C GLN A 343 -0.23 -17.56 -21.36
N THR A 344 0.02 -17.40 -20.04
CA THR A 344 0.22 -18.54 -19.13
C THR A 344 -0.90 -18.71 -18.09
N GLY A 345 -1.71 -17.68 -17.88
CA GLY A 345 -2.66 -17.57 -16.77
C GLY A 345 -2.00 -17.41 -15.40
N ARG A 346 -0.69 -17.13 -15.34
CA ARG A 346 0.08 -16.99 -14.09
C ARG A 346 0.69 -15.60 -13.96
N ILE A 347 0.70 -15.12 -12.72
CA ILE A 347 1.45 -13.96 -12.26
C ILE A 347 2.54 -14.49 -11.34
N LYS A 348 3.81 -14.25 -11.69
CA LYS A 348 4.97 -14.75 -10.95
C LYS A 348 4.87 -14.43 -9.46
N TRP A 349 4.99 -15.48 -8.63
CA TRP A 349 4.86 -15.51 -7.16
C TRP A 349 3.46 -15.23 -6.59
N ALA A 350 2.69 -14.30 -7.15
CA ALA A 350 1.32 -14.04 -6.70
C ALA A 350 0.37 -15.23 -6.96
N THR A 351 0.56 -15.93 -8.08
CA THR A 351 -0.18 -17.18 -8.35
C THR A 351 0.26 -18.30 -7.41
N ASP A 352 1.54 -18.35 -7.05
CA ASP A 352 2.03 -19.37 -6.11
C ASP A 352 1.40 -19.18 -4.73
N LEU A 353 1.23 -17.92 -4.27
CA LEU A 353 0.47 -17.58 -3.06
C LEU A 353 -0.99 -18.02 -3.17
N ALA A 354 -1.65 -17.65 -4.26
CA ALA A 354 -3.06 -17.95 -4.50
C ALA A 354 -3.35 -19.47 -4.54
N GLU A 355 -2.37 -20.29 -4.89
CA GLU A 355 -2.50 -21.74 -4.94
C GLU A 355 -2.23 -22.44 -3.59
N ILE A 356 -1.68 -21.75 -2.58
CA ILE A 356 -1.35 -22.36 -1.28
C ILE A 356 -2.55 -23.05 -0.61
N PRO A 357 -3.75 -22.42 -0.50
CA PRO A 357 -4.92 -23.06 0.12
C PRO A 357 -5.26 -24.42 -0.51
N ALA A 358 -5.31 -24.48 -1.84
CA ALA A 358 -5.62 -25.71 -2.57
C ALA A 358 -4.50 -26.76 -2.47
N LYS A 359 -3.22 -26.34 -2.58
CA LYS A 359 -2.06 -27.24 -2.53
C LYS A 359 -1.84 -27.87 -1.16
N TYR A 360 -2.09 -27.12 -0.09
CA TYR A 360 -1.76 -27.55 1.29
C TYR A 360 -2.99 -27.89 2.13
N GLY A 361 -4.21 -27.59 1.65
CA GLY A 361 -5.45 -27.81 2.38
C GLY A 361 -5.62 -26.87 3.57
N VAL A 362 -5.25 -25.60 3.42
CA VAL A 362 -5.20 -24.60 4.50
C VAL A 362 -6.15 -23.42 4.24
N THR A 363 -6.59 -22.76 5.31
CA THR A 363 -7.53 -21.61 5.25
C THR A 363 -7.04 -20.41 6.05
N ASN A 364 -5.78 -20.41 6.47
CA ASN A 364 -5.19 -19.40 7.36
C ASN A 364 -4.12 -18.57 6.62
N VAL A 365 -4.24 -18.45 5.29
CA VAL A 365 -3.34 -17.68 4.43
C VAL A 365 -4.13 -16.56 3.76
N TYR A 366 -3.62 -15.34 3.87
CA TYR A 366 -4.23 -14.12 3.36
C TYR A 366 -3.27 -13.37 2.45
N GLY A 367 -3.81 -12.66 1.45
CA GLY A 367 -3.06 -11.74 0.59
C GLY A 367 -3.44 -10.30 0.89
N GLU A 368 -2.48 -9.48 1.28
CA GLU A 368 -2.64 -8.03 1.38
C GLU A 368 -2.19 -7.39 0.06
N ILE A 369 -2.93 -6.40 -0.45
CA ILE A 369 -2.77 -5.97 -1.86
C ILE A 369 -1.98 -4.68 -2.06
N GLY A 370 -1.64 -3.90 -1.03
CA GLY A 370 -1.36 -2.47 -1.06
C GLY A 370 -0.47 -1.96 -2.18
N THR A 371 0.84 -1.86 -1.94
CA THR A 371 1.78 -1.35 -2.95
C THR A 371 1.68 -2.07 -4.30
N ALA A 372 1.44 -3.38 -4.28
CA ALA A 372 1.27 -4.19 -5.49
C ALA A 372 0.08 -3.71 -6.34
N PHE A 373 -1.07 -3.47 -5.72
CA PHE A 373 -2.26 -2.94 -6.35
C PHE A 373 -2.08 -1.48 -6.77
N ALA A 374 -1.52 -0.64 -5.89
CA ALA A 374 -1.28 0.77 -6.17
C ALA A 374 -0.45 0.97 -7.44
N ASN A 375 0.66 0.23 -7.57
CA ASN A 375 1.52 0.26 -8.76
C ASN A 375 0.79 -0.27 -10.00
N SER A 376 0.10 -1.41 -9.86
CA SER A 376 -0.61 -2.04 -10.97
C SER A 376 -1.72 -1.13 -11.51
N ALA A 377 -2.53 -0.54 -10.63
CA ALA A 377 -3.65 0.31 -11.01
C ALA A 377 -3.21 1.54 -11.80
N VAL A 378 -2.05 2.12 -11.48
CA VAL A 378 -1.50 3.30 -12.18
C VAL A 378 -0.83 2.92 -13.50
N ALA A 379 -0.09 1.82 -13.52
CA ALA A 379 0.76 1.48 -14.65
C ALA A 379 0.07 0.62 -15.70
N ASN A 380 -0.80 -0.30 -15.30
CA ASN A 380 -1.64 -1.07 -16.20
C ASN A 380 -2.91 -1.57 -15.45
N PRO A 381 -4.04 -0.86 -15.58
CA PRO A 381 -5.29 -1.22 -14.89
C PRO A 381 -5.78 -2.63 -15.20
N ARG A 382 -5.48 -3.17 -16.38
CA ARG A 382 -5.86 -4.53 -16.78
C ARG A 382 -5.04 -5.56 -16.02
N PHE A 383 -3.75 -5.31 -15.81
CA PHE A 383 -2.93 -6.13 -14.92
C PHE A 383 -3.42 -6.04 -13.46
N ALA A 384 -3.86 -4.87 -12.99
CA ALA A 384 -4.45 -4.74 -11.66
C ALA A 384 -5.69 -5.65 -11.50
N ALA A 385 -6.55 -5.68 -12.51
CA ALA A 385 -7.69 -6.60 -12.54
C ALA A 385 -7.25 -8.08 -12.53
N ALA A 386 -6.23 -8.45 -13.31
CA ALA A 386 -5.67 -9.81 -13.31
C ALA A 386 -5.11 -10.21 -11.95
N PHE A 387 -4.39 -9.30 -11.27
CA PHE A 387 -3.80 -9.52 -9.95
C PHE A 387 -4.87 -9.76 -8.88
N ILE A 388 -5.87 -8.87 -8.79
CA ILE A 388 -6.97 -9.03 -7.83
C ILE A 388 -7.80 -10.28 -8.16
N GLY A 389 -8.11 -10.52 -9.44
CA GLY A 389 -8.82 -11.73 -9.88
C GLY A 389 -8.09 -13.02 -9.52
N THR A 390 -6.76 -13.04 -9.67
CA THR A 390 -5.91 -14.18 -9.30
C THR A 390 -5.97 -14.47 -7.81
N LEU A 391 -5.80 -13.45 -6.96
CA LEU A 391 -5.86 -13.59 -5.52
C LEU A 391 -7.26 -14.00 -5.04
N VAL A 392 -8.31 -13.35 -5.53
CA VAL A 392 -9.70 -13.67 -5.15
C VAL A 392 -10.09 -15.09 -5.57
N ARG A 393 -9.67 -15.55 -6.75
CA ARG A 393 -9.94 -16.92 -7.22
C ARG A 393 -9.25 -17.97 -6.36
N GLY A 394 -7.99 -17.75 -5.98
CA GLY A 394 -7.20 -18.76 -5.26
C GLY A 394 -7.38 -18.73 -3.75
N LEU A 395 -7.41 -17.53 -3.14
CA LEU A 395 -7.55 -17.35 -1.70
C LEU A 395 -9.02 -17.26 -1.26
N GLY A 396 -9.89 -16.78 -2.13
CA GLY A 396 -11.24 -16.35 -1.79
C GLY A 396 -11.32 -14.85 -1.49
N ALA A 397 -12.46 -14.23 -1.82
CA ALA A 397 -12.70 -12.81 -1.53
C ALA A 397 -12.62 -12.47 -0.04
N ASP A 398 -12.76 -13.48 0.84
CA ASP A 398 -12.71 -13.33 2.29
C ASP A 398 -11.30 -13.51 2.89
N HIS A 399 -10.28 -13.75 2.03
CA HIS A 399 -8.87 -13.88 2.39
C HIS A 399 -7.95 -12.88 1.68
N VAL A 400 -8.52 -11.89 1.00
CA VAL A 400 -7.79 -10.75 0.43
C VAL A 400 -8.06 -9.52 1.30
N VAL A 401 -7.02 -8.80 1.72
CA VAL A 401 -7.17 -7.66 2.65
C VAL A 401 -6.58 -6.37 2.10
N TRP A 402 -7.19 -5.25 2.50
CA TRP A 402 -6.76 -3.91 2.14
C TRP A 402 -5.61 -3.40 3.02
N GLY A 403 -4.54 -2.97 2.39
CA GLY A 403 -3.56 -2.06 2.96
C GLY A 403 -3.13 -1.06 1.88
N SER A 404 -2.63 0.10 2.25
CA SER A 404 -2.23 1.14 1.27
C SER A 404 -0.73 1.36 1.16
N ASP A 405 0.00 0.93 2.19
CA ASP A 405 1.39 1.29 2.42
C ASP A 405 1.60 2.83 2.52
N SER A 406 0.54 3.59 2.81
CA SER A 406 0.63 5.02 3.09
C SER A 406 1.42 5.26 4.38
N VAL A 407 2.16 6.36 4.52
CA VAL A 407 2.09 7.57 3.68
C VAL A 407 3.07 7.63 2.52
N TRP A 408 3.76 6.57 2.11
CA TRP A 408 4.66 6.64 0.95
C TRP A 408 3.94 7.16 -0.32
N TYR A 409 2.68 6.79 -0.50
CA TYR A 409 1.87 7.22 -1.64
C TYR A 409 1.04 8.49 -1.39
N GLY A 410 1.34 9.22 -0.31
CA GLY A 410 0.44 10.25 0.23
C GLY A 410 -0.84 9.63 0.77
N SER A 411 -1.93 10.39 0.70
CA SER A 411 -3.25 9.91 1.10
C SER A 411 -3.66 8.69 0.27
N PRO A 412 -4.18 7.62 0.92
CA PRO A 412 -4.62 6.42 0.22
C PRO A 412 -5.92 6.62 -0.56
N GLN A 413 -6.55 7.80 -0.52
CA GLN A 413 -7.86 8.04 -1.14
C GLN A 413 -7.92 7.67 -2.62
N TRP A 414 -6.85 7.92 -3.38
CA TRP A 414 -6.82 7.57 -4.80
C TRP A 414 -6.76 6.06 -5.02
N GLN A 415 -6.09 5.31 -4.14
CA GLN A 415 -6.05 3.85 -4.20
C GLN A 415 -7.42 3.27 -3.81
N ILE A 416 -8.05 3.84 -2.78
CA ILE A 416 -9.42 3.50 -2.36
C ILE A 416 -10.38 3.68 -3.55
N GLU A 417 -10.32 4.83 -4.22
CA GLU A 417 -11.15 5.10 -5.40
C GLU A 417 -10.81 4.16 -6.56
N ALA A 418 -9.55 3.81 -6.76
CA ALA A 418 -9.15 2.84 -7.80
C ALA A 418 -9.80 1.48 -7.54
N LEU A 419 -9.72 0.93 -6.31
CA LEU A 419 -10.33 -0.37 -6.00
C LEU A 419 -11.86 -0.31 -6.01
N ARG A 420 -12.47 0.79 -5.54
CA ARG A 420 -13.93 0.99 -5.65
C ARG A 420 -14.42 0.87 -7.08
N ARG A 421 -13.62 1.37 -8.03
CA ARG A 421 -13.98 1.45 -9.45
C ARG A 421 -13.51 0.26 -10.28
N LEU A 422 -12.44 -0.42 -9.87
CA LEU A 422 -11.87 -1.54 -10.62
C LEU A 422 -12.91 -2.63 -10.87
N GLU A 423 -13.01 -3.09 -12.12
CA GLU A 423 -13.73 -4.29 -12.50
C GLU A 423 -12.83 -5.20 -13.32
N ILE A 424 -13.09 -6.52 -13.27
CA ILE A 424 -12.39 -7.48 -14.12
C ILE A 424 -13.06 -7.48 -15.50
N PRO A 425 -12.33 -7.18 -16.60
CA PRO A 425 -12.91 -7.18 -17.95
C PRO A 425 -13.58 -8.52 -18.31
N GLU A 426 -14.72 -8.48 -19.02
CA GLU A 426 -15.49 -9.69 -19.34
C GLU A 426 -14.69 -10.77 -20.09
N ASP A 427 -13.78 -10.36 -20.98
CA ASP A 427 -12.92 -11.26 -21.71
C ASP A 427 -11.94 -11.98 -20.78
N MET A 428 -11.44 -11.28 -19.76
CA MET A 428 -10.59 -11.86 -18.72
C MET A 428 -11.39 -12.78 -17.80
N GLN A 429 -12.63 -12.43 -17.46
CA GLN A 429 -13.54 -13.30 -16.71
C GLN A 429 -13.76 -14.63 -17.45
N LYS A 430 -14.06 -14.57 -18.76
CA LYS A 430 -14.28 -15.77 -19.60
C LYS A 430 -13.01 -16.62 -19.75
N THR A 431 -11.87 -15.99 -20.00
CA THR A 431 -10.60 -16.69 -20.26
C THR A 431 -10.02 -17.36 -19.01
N HIS A 432 -10.10 -16.68 -17.86
CA HIS A 432 -9.44 -17.14 -16.63
C HIS A 432 -10.41 -17.62 -15.53
N GLY A 433 -11.71 -17.64 -15.81
CA GLY A 433 -12.74 -18.07 -14.86
C GLY A 433 -12.84 -17.15 -13.64
N PHE A 434 -12.56 -15.86 -13.80
CA PHE A 434 -12.72 -14.89 -12.71
C PHE A 434 -14.18 -14.49 -12.53
N ALA A 435 -14.60 -14.37 -11.28
CA ALA A 435 -15.86 -13.73 -10.94
C ALA A 435 -15.72 -12.19 -11.02
N PRO A 436 -16.79 -11.44 -11.32
CA PRO A 436 -16.76 -9.99 -11.25
C PRO A 436 -16.49 -9.50 -9.82
N LEU A 437 -15.83 -8.34 -9.69
CA LEU A 437 -15.60 -7.67 -8.40
C LEU A 437 -16.86 -6.94 -7.92
N GLY A 438 -17.69 -6.46 -8.85
CA GLY A 438 -18.98 -5.86 -8.57
C GLY A 438 -18.90 -4.40 -8.07
N PRO A 439 -20.01 -3.87 -7.54
CA PRO A 439 -20.10 -2.47 -7.14
C PRO A 439 -19.18 -2.13 -5.96
N ALA A 440 -18.85 -0.85 -5.81
CA ALA A 440 -17.92 -0.33 -4.81
C ALA A 440 -18.21 -0.76 -3.35
N ASP A 441 -19.49 -0.89 -3.00
CA ASP A 441 -20.03 -1.34 -1.72
C ASP A 441 -20.54 -2.80 -1.73
N GLY A 442 -20.30 -3.52 -2.84
CA GLY A 442 -20.65 -4.93 -3.00
C GLY A 442 -19.86 -5.86 -2.08
N ILE A 443 -20.26 -7.13 -2.04
CA ILE A 443 -19.75 -8.14 -1.09
C ILE A 443 -18.22 -8.28 -1.17
N VAL A 444 -17.64 -8.38 -2.37
CA VAL A 444 -16.20 -8.58 -2.57
C VAL A 444 -15.39 -7.38 -2.07
N LYS A 445 -15.72 -6.17 -2.54
CA LYS A 445 -14.98 -4.96 -2.17
C LYS A 445 -15.17 -4.59 -0.70
N THR A 446 -16.36 -4.77 -0.15
CA THR A 446 -16.61 -4.57 1.29
C THR A 446 -15.83 -5.57 2.16
N ALA A 447 -15.69 -6.82 1.72
CA ALA A 447 -14.84 -7.81 2.40
C ALA A 447 -13.37 -7.37 2.38
N ILE A 448 -12.84 -7.02 1.20
CA ILE A 448 -11.43 -6.61 1.03
C ILE A 448 -11.11 -5.34 1.82
N PHE A 449 -11.96 -4.30 1.72
CA PHE A 449 -11.69 -3.00 2.34
C PHE A 449 -11.63 -3.03 3.86
N GLY A 450 -12.36 -3.93 4.51
CA GLY A 450 -12.35 -3.96 5.97
C GLY A 450 -13.06 -5.12 6.63
N GLY A 451 -13.98 -5.82 5.95
CA GLY A 451 -14.67 -6.97 6.52
C GLY A 451 -13.72 -8.09 6.97
N ASN A 452 -12.76 -8.43 6.11
CA ASN A 452 -11.78 -9.49 6.37
C ASN A 452 -10.83 -9.10 7.51
N SER A 453 -10.30 -7.87 7.47
CA SER A 453 -9.44 -7.33 8.52
C SER A 453 -10.18 -7.19 9.86
N ALA A 454 -11.43 -6.76 9.87
CA ALA A 454 -12.24 -6.68 11.09
C ALA A 454 -12.38 -8.06 11.76
N ARG A 455 -12.59 -9.12 10.97
CA ARG A 455 -12.60 -10.50 11.45
C ARG A 455 -11.23 -10.94 12.00
N LEU A 456 -10.14 -10.66 11.27
CA LEU A 456 -8.76 -10.99 11.70
C LEU A 456 -8.39 -10.33 13.04
N TYR A 457 -8.75 -9.07 13.22
CA TYR A 457 -8.39 -8.26 14.40
C TYR A 457 -9.50 -8.19 15.45
N LYS A 458 -10.58 -8.97 15.29
CA LYS A 458 -11.71 -9.06 16.23
C LYS A 458 -12.33 -7.68 16.54
N LEU A 459 -12.47 -6.85 15.51
CA LEU A 459 -13.15 -5.56 15.59
C LEU A 459 -14.63 -5.73 15.23
N ASP A 460 -15.52 -5.35 16.15
CA ASP A 460 -16.95 -5.25 15.84
C ASP A 460 -17.21 -4.02 14.96
N VAL A 461 -17.48 -4.25 13.68
CA VAL A 461 -17.61 -3.16 12.69
C VAL A 461 -18.72 -2.18 13.06
N ARG A 462 -19.86 -2.66 13.59
CA ARG A 462 -20.99 -1.80 13.92
C ARG A 462 -20.67 -0.84 15.06
N SER A 463 -20.11 -1.37 16.15
CA SER A 463 -19.70 -0.57 17.31
C SER A 463 -18.56 0.36 16.92
N ALA A 464 -17.55 -0.15 16.21
CA ALA A 464 -16.43 0.64 15.73
C ALA A 464 -16.90 1.81 14.85
N GLN A 465 -17.75 1.57 13.85
CA GLN A 465 -18.30 2.64 13.01
C GLN A 465 -19.10 3.66 13.82
N GLY A 466 -19.93 3.21 14.78
CA GLY A 466 -20.71 4.10 15.63
C GLY A 466 -19.86 5.02 16.50
N GLU A 467 -18.71 4.56 16.98
CA GLU A 467 -17.75 5.35 17.75
C GLU A 467 -16.94 6.27 16.82
N ILE A 468 -16.28 5.69 15.83
CA ILE A 468 -15.37 6.35 14.86
C ILE A 468 -16.06 7.49 14.13
N THR A 469 -17.33 7.36 13.74
CA THR A 469 -18.04 8.42 13.00
C THR A 469 -18.33 9.67 13.84
N ARG A 470 -18.26 9.59 15.17
CA ARG A 470 -18.57 10.67 16.11
C ARG A 470 -17.37 11.12 16.94
N ASP A 471 -16.20 10.61 16.61
CA ASP A 471 -14.99 10.82 17.39
C ASP A 471 -14.27 12.13 17.03
N LYS A 472 -13.20 12.46 17.75
CA LYS A 472 -12.50 13.74 17.54
C LYS A 472 -11.83 13.85 16.17
N ILE A 473 -11.37 12.74 15.61
CA ILE A 473 -10.75 12.73 14.28
C ILE A 473 -11.82 12.98 13.20
N ALA A 474 -13.02 12.41 13.34
CA ALA A 474 -14.14 12.71 12.46
C ALA A 474 -14.55 14.19 12.55
N ALA A 475 -14.57 14.78 13.75
CA ALA A 475 -14.83 16.20 13.95
C ALA A 475 -13.76 17.09 13.27
N ILE A 476 -12.48 16.77 13.45
CA ILE A 476 -11.36 17.47 12.77
C ILE A 476 -11.51 17.40 11.25
N LYS A 477 -11.86 16.23 10.70
CA LYS A 477 -12.08 16.08 9.25
C LYS A 477 -13.25 16.95 8.77
N ALA A 478 -14.36 16.95 9.50
CA ALA A 478 -15.53 17.75 9.15
C ALA A 478 -15.21 19.26 9.17
N GLU A 479 -14.50 19.73 10.20
CA GLU A 479 -14.05 21.12 10.32
C GLU A 479 -13.07 21.50 9.21
N TYR A 480 -12.08 20.65 8.93
CA TYR A 480 -11.13 20.84 7.83
C TYR A 480 -11.83 21.04 6.49
N VAL A 481 -12.81 20.18 6.17
CA VAL A 481 -13.61 20.30 4.94
C VAL A 481 -14.47 21.56 4.94
N ALA A 482 -15.13 21.89 6.07
CA ALA A 482 -15.95 23.09 6.19
C ALA A 482 -15.16 24.39 6.00
N MET A 483 -13.88 24.41 6.39
CA MET A 483 -12.96 25.53 6.16
C MET A 483 -12.39 25.59 4.73
N GLY A 484 -12.85 24.75 3.81
CA GLY A 484 -12.37 24.70 2.44
C GLY A 484 -11.07 23.90 2.26
N GLY A 485 -10.78 23.00 3.19
CA GLY A 485 -9.68 22.04 3.09
C GLY A 485 -9.77 21.23 1.79
N MET A 486 -8.66 21.12 1.08
CA MET A 486 -8.55 20.45 -0.20
C MET A 486 -7.50 19.35 -0.14
N ARG A 487 -7.77 18.24 -0.85
CA ARG A 487 -6.78 17.17 -1.03
C ARG A 487 -5.48 17.73 -1.59
N SER A 488 -4.36 17.28 -1.03
CA SER A 488 -3.03 17.73 -1.46
C SER A 488 -2.65 17.23 -2.86
N ASN A 489 -3.19 16.06 -3.25
CA ASN A 489 -2.76 15.28 -4.42
C ASN A 489 -1.24 15.09 -4.49
N THR A 490 -0.58 15.11 -3.33
CA THR A 490 0.88 14.98 -3.21
C THR A 490 1.24 13.50 -3.01
N ARG A 491 2.43 13.13 -3.47
CA ARG A 491 3.00 11.78 -3.35
C ARG A 491 4.36 11.91 -2.69
N TYR A 492 4.73 10.95 -1.84
CA TYR A 492 5.92 11.06 -1.02
C TYR A 492 6.87 9.89 -1.29
N GLY A 493 7.65 10.01 -2.35
CA GLY A 493 8.51 8.92 -2.80
C GLY A 493 9.33 9.33 -4.01
N TYR A 494 9.71 8.36 -4.83
CA TYR A 494 10.55 8.58 -6.00
C TYR A 494 9.80 8.29 -7.28
N VAL A 495 10.04 9.10 -8.29
CA VAL A 495 9.58 8.87 -9.66
C VAL A 495 10.78 8.83 -10.60
N HIS A 496 10.61 8.22 -11.77
CA HIS A 496 11.65 8.29 -12.78
C HIS A 496 11.76 9.71 -13.28
N ARG A 497 13.00 10.17 -13.43
CA ARG A 497 13.31 11.50 -13.95
C ARG A 497 12.88 11.58 -15.42
N ALA A 498 12.18 12.64 -15.80
CA ALA A 498 11.96 12.94 -17.21
C ALA A 498 13.33 13.20 -17.87
N THR A 499 13.64 12.47 -18.94
CA THR A 499 14.79 12.79 -19.79
C THR A 499 14.49 14.11 -20.51
N ALA A 500 15.41 15.07 -20.39
CA ALA A 500 15.30 16.40 -21.00
C ALA A 500 15.25 16.34 -22.53
#